data_AF-A0A2J4YCG9-F1
#
_entry.id   AF-A0A2J4YCG9-F1
#
_cell.length_a   1.000
_cell.length_b   1.000
_cell.length_c   1.000
_cell.angle_alpha   90.00
_cell.angle_beta   90.00
_cell.angle_gamma   90.00
#
_symmetry.space_group_name_H-M   'P 1'
#
loop_
_entity.id
_entity.type
_entity.pdbx_description
1 polymer ?
#
loop_
_entity_poly.entity_id
_entity_poly.type
_entity_poly.pdbx_seq_one_letter_code
_entity_poly.pdbx_strand_id
1 'polypeptide(L)'
;VCIRGRDDSLLALFDIPKILWPRLRLSWQRRRHHMITGRMDFCMDERGLKVYEYNADSASCHTEGGLILEQWLKQGYYGTGHNPAENLLDELAGAWKHSRARPFVHIMQDKDLEENYHAQFIQRSLTQAGFESKILFGLDELRWDAAGQLIDADGRLVNCVWKTWAWETAIEQVREVSADEYAAVPIRTGHPDNEVRLIDVLLRPEVLVFEPLWTVIPGNKAILPVLWSLFPNHRYLLDTDFVVNEQLAESGYAVKPISGRCGNNIDLIGPQDEVLDKTSGQFFDRKNIYQQLWCLPKVDGKYIQVCTFTVGGNYGGTCLRGDDSLVVKKESDIEPLIVLKDTDSR
;
A
#
# COMPACT_ATOMS: atom_id res chain seq x y z
N VAL A 1 -14.19 11.50 6.73
CA VAL A 1 -15.10 11.27 7.87
C VAL A 1 -14.33 10.67 9.05
N CYS A 2 -13.60 9.58 8.87
CA CYS A 2 -12.84 8.89 9.94
C CYS A 2 -11.80 9.77 10.68
N ILE A 3 -11.08 10.65 9.98
CA ILE A 3 -10.00 11.46 10.60
C ILE A 3 -10.50 12.82 11.11
N ARG A 4 -11.47 13.44 10.43
CA ARG A 4 -11.96 14.80 10.74
C ARG A 4 -13.15 14.83 11.71
N GLY A 5 -13.75 13.67 11.99
CA GLY A 5 -14.89 13.57 12.91
C GLY A 5 -14.51 14.05 14.32
N ARG A 6 -15.45 14.67 15.03
CA ARG A 6 -15.35 14.87 16.49
C ARG A 6 -15.64 13.58 17.25
N ASP A 7 -16.27 12.61 16.58
CA ASP A 7 -16.54 11.28 17.09
C ASP A 7 -15.43 10.33 16.65
N ASP A 8 -14.78 9.73 17.64
CA ASP A 8 -13.64 8.83 17.48
C ASP A 8 -14.08 7.38 17.21
N SER A 9 -15.40 7.12 17.21
CA SER A 9 -16.00 5.80 16.95
C SER A 9 -15.47 5.14 15.69
N LEU A 10 -15.44 5.86 14.57
CA LEU A 10 -14.94 5.33 13.29
C LEU A 10 -13.43 5.06 13.34
N LEU A 11 -12.64 5.92 13.97
CA LEU A 11 -11.19 5.75 14.04
C LEU A 11 -10.81 4.54 14.91
N ALA A 12 -11.61 4.23 15.94
CA ALA A 12 -11.43 3.05 16.78
C ALA A 12 -11.58 1.71 16.02
N LEU A 13 -12.32 1.69 14.90
CA LEU A 13 -12.49 0.49 14.07
C LEU A 13 -11.20 0.05 13.38
N PHE A 14 -10.28 0.99 13.12
CA PHE A 14 -9.00 0.73 12.44
C PHE A 14 -7.96 0.07 13.35
N ASP A 15 -8.26 -0.04 14.64
CA ASP A 15 -7.39 -0.64 15.65
C ASP A 15 -6.01 0.01 15.78
N ILE A 16 -5.85 1.29 15.41
CA ILE A 16 -4.58 1.99 15.52
C ILE A 16 -4.38 2.47 16.96
N PRO A 17 -3.18 2.33 17.57
CA PRO A 17 -2.87 2.82 18.91
C PRO A 17 -3.32 4.27 19.13
N LYS A 18 -4.10 4.52 20.20
CA LYS A 18 -4.71 5.82 20.49
C LYS A 18 -3.71 6.97 20.56
N ILE A 19 -2.48 6.68 21.00
CA ILE A 19 -1.37 7.64 21.06
C ILE A 19 -1.02 8.26 19.69
N LEU A 20 -1.34 7.56 18.59
CA LEU A 20 -1.11 8.04 17.22
C LEU A 20 -2.27 8.86 16.65
N TRP A 21 -3.46 8.87 17.27
CA TRP A 21 -4.63 9.56 16.72
C TRP A 21 -4.41 11.07 16.52
N PRO A 22 -3.80 11.81 17.46
CA PRO A 22 -3.45 13.21 17.21
C PRO A 22 -2.50 13.38 16.03
N ARG A 23 -1.52 12.48 15.87
CA ARG A 23 -0.55 12.51 14.75
C ARG A 23 -1.20 12.18 13.41
N LEU A 24 -2.15 11.25 13.37
CA LEU A 24 -2.95 10.96 12.18
C LEU A 24 -3.74 12.18 11.71
N ARG A 25 -4.40 12.88 12.64
CA ARG A 25 -5.16 14.10 12.34
C ARG A 25 -4.26 15.21 11.81
N LEU A 26 -3.11 15.42 12.45
CA LEU A 26 -2.10 16.39 12.00
C LEU A 26 -1.53 16.03 10.62
N SER A 27 -1.23 14.75 10.39
CA SER A 27 -0.77 14.25 9.09
C SER A 27 -1.81 14.53 8.01
N TRP A 28 -3.07 14.17 8.24
CA TRP A 28 -4.16 14.46 7.30
C TRP A 28 -4.32 15.94 7.00
N GLN A 29 -4.23 16.80 8.03
CA GLN A 29 -4.37 18.25 7.85
C GLN A 29 -3.18 18.86 7.07
N ARG A 30 -1.95 18.47 7.41
CA ARG A 30 -0.72 19.11 6.88
C ARG A 30 -0.17 18.46 5.62
N ARG A 31 -0.51 17.19 5.37
CA ARG A 31 0.04 16.35 4.29
C ARG A 31 -1.04 15.88 3.31
N ARG A 32 -2.19 16.57 3.25
CA ARG A 32 -3.37 16.20 2.45
C ARG A 32 -3.08 15.89 0.98
N HIS A 33 -2.10 16.58 0.39
CA HIS A 33 -1.74 16.48 -1.03
C HIS A 33 -0.33 15.91 -1.23
N HIS A 34 0.23 15.23 -0.23
CA HIS A 34 1.62 14.77 -0.27
C HIS A 34 1.73 13.24 -0.46
N MET A 35 0.63 12.57 -0.85
CA MET A 35 0.70 11.17 -1.25
C MET A 35 1.35 11.08 -2.63
N ILE A 36 2.34 10.20 -2.82
CA ILE A 36 3.03 10.05 -4.10
C ILE A 36 2.33 9.01 -4.94
N THR A 37 2.13 7.80 -4.41
CA THR A 37 1.52 6.71 -5.17
C THR A 37 0.82 5.66 -4.31
N GLY A 38 -0.13 4.95 -4.92
CA GLY A 38 -0.77 3.76 -4.36
C GLY A 38 -1.22 2.82 -5.48
N ARG A 39 -1.81 1.68 -5.12
CA ARG A 39 -2.34 0.70 -6.08
C ARG A 39 -3.72 0.20 -5.66
N MET A 40 -4.69 0.26 -6.56
CA MET A 40 -6.02 -0.31 -6.36
C MET A 40 -6.11 -1.66 -7.07
N ASP A 41 -6.75 -2.62 -6.39
CA ASP A 41 -6.87 -4.00 -6.87
C ASP A 41 -8.35 -4.26 -7.24
N PHE A 42 -8.60 -4.74 -8.45
CA PHE A 42 -9.94 -4.88 -9.03
C PHE A 42 -10.22 -6.26 -9.62
N CYS A 43 -11.50 -6.64 -9.58
CA CYS A 43 -12.08 -7.59 -10.51
C CYS A 43 -12.70 -6.86 -11.70
N MET A 44 -12.42 -7.31 -12.92
CA MET A 44 -13.00 -6.74 -14.13
C MET A 44 -13.32 -7.82 -15.15
N ASP A 45 -14.58 -7.90 -15.56
CA ASP A 45 -15.07 -8.74 -16.67
C ASP A 45 -16.46 -8.26 -17.13
N GLU A 46 -17.23 -9.10 -17.85
CA GLU A 46 -18.56 -8.76 -18.34
C GLU A 46 -19.58 -8.41 -17.24
N ARG A 47 -19.34 -8.83 -15.99
CA ARG A 47 -20.19 -8.50 -14.83
C ARG A 47 -19.98 -7.06 -14.36
N GLY A 48 -18.88 -6.42 -14.78
CA GLY A 48 -18.52 -5.05 -14.45
C GLY A 48 -17.15 -4.93 -13.77
N LEU A 49 -16.96 -3.83 -13.04
CA LEU A 49 -15.71 -3.50 -12.34
C LEU A 49 -15.98 -3.37 -10.83
N LYS A 50 -15.25 -4.10 -10.01
CA LYS A 50 -15.33 -4.06 -8.54
C LYS A 50 -13.97 -3.89 -7.90
N VAL A 51 -13.87 -3.04 -6.88
CA VAL A 51 -12.62 -2.81 -6.13
C VAL A 51 -12.58 -3.69 -4.88
N TYR A 52 -11.47 -4.41 -4.68
CA TYR A 52 -11.26 -5.22 -3.47
C TYR A 52 -10.63 -4.41 -2.34
N GLU A 53 -9.60 -3.63 -2.67
CA GLU A 53 -8.86 -2.80 -1.73
C GLU A 53 -8.06 -1.69 -2.42
N TYR A 54 -7.53 -0.77 -1.61
CA TYR A 54 -6.62 0.28 -2.04
C TYR A 54 -5.34 0.24 -1.20
N ASN A 55 -4.25 -0.25 -1.79
CA ASN A 55 -2.92 -0.26 -1.20
C ASN A 55 -2.33 1.16 -1.25
N ALA A 56 -2.74 2.02 -0.31
CA ALA A 56 -2.36 3.44 -0.28
C ALA A 56 -1.07 3.75 0.50
N ASP A 57 -0.56 2.79 1.28
CA ASP A 57 0.59 2.99 2.17
C ASP A 57 1.92 2.56 1.53
N SER A 58 2.01 1.28 1.16
CA SER A 58 3.20 0.66 0.58
C SER A 58 2.79 -0.27 -0.56
N ALA A 59 2.56 0.30 -1.74
CA ALA A 59 2.29 -0.46 -2.96
C ALA A 59 3.58 -0.75 -3.73
N SER A 60 3.63 -1.93 -4.34
CA SER A 60 4.69 -2.38 -5.25
C SER A 60 4.13 -2.63 -6.66
N CYS A 61 4.87 -3.36 -7.50
CA CYS A 61 4.57 -3.67 -8.91
C CYS A 61 4.85 -2.52 -9.89
N HIS A 62 5.35 -1.36 -9.43
CA HIS A 62 5.67 -0.23 -10.29
C HIS A 62 6.78 -0.54 -11.28
N THR A 63 7.81 -1.27 -10.86
CA THR A 63 8.94 -1.61 -11.72
C THR A 63 8.50 -2.60 -12.80
N GLU A 64 7.69 -3.57 -12.43
CA GLU A 64 7.19 -4.60 -13.33
C GLU A 64 6.30 -3.97 -14.39
N GLY A 65 5.30 -3.16 -13.98
CA GLY A 65 4.40 -2.48 -14.92
C GLY A 65 5.09 -1.40 -15.77
N GLY A 66 5.88 -0.54 -15.14
CA GLY A 66 6.43 0.67 -15.77
C GLY A 66 7.81 0.49 -16.42
N LEU A 67 8.48 -0.66 -16.24
CA LEU A 67 9.81 -0.90 -16.82
C LEU A 67 9.98 -2.30 -17.40
N ILE A 68 9.64 -3.37 -16.67
CA ILE A 68 9.86 -4.73 -17.17
C ILE A 68 8.93 -5.04 -18.34
N LEU A 69 7.64 -4.70 -18.23
CA LEU A 69 6.69 -4.87 -19.34
C LEU A 69 7.04 -4.00 -20.56
N GLU A 70 7.65 -2.82 -20.35
CA GLU A 70 8.19 -2.02 -21.45
C GLU A 70 9.32 -2.73 -22.20
N GLN A 71 10.21 -3.42 -21.48
CA GLN A 71 11.26 -4.21 -22.11
C GLN A 71 10.70 -5.45 -22.82
N TRP A 72 9.71 -6.11 -22.22
CA TRP A 72 8.99 -7.22 -22.85
C TRP A 72 8.35 -6.79 -24.18
N LEU A 73 7.67 -5.63 -24.18
CA LEU A 73 7.01 -5.07 -25.36
C LEU A 73 8.03 -4.83 -26.48
N LYS A 74 9.14 -4.14 -26.16
CA LYS A 74 10.23 -3.85 -27.11
C LYS A 74 10.87 -5.11 -27.70
N GLN A 75 10.91 -6.20 -26.94
CA GLN A 75 11.61 -7.42 -27.33
C GLN A 75 10.72 -8.37 -28.15
N GLY A 76 9.40 -8.39 -27.91
CA GLY A 76 8.55 -9.47 -28.40
C GLY A 76 7.16 -9.07 -28.91
N TYR A 77 6.72 -7.81 -28.76
CA TYR A 77 5.41 -7.38 -29.23
C TYR A 77 5.51 -6.54 -30.50
N TYR A 78 4.85 -6.98 -31.57
CA TYR A 78 4.87 -6.36 -32.90
C TYR A 78 3.49 -5.81 -33.34
N GLY A 79 2.52 -5.72 -32.42
CA GLY A 79 1.19 -5.19 -32.71
C GLY A 79 1.08 -3.67 -32.54
N THR A 80 -0.15 -3.14 -32.64
CA THR A 80 -0.44 -1.69 -32.57
C THR A 80 -0.84 -1.19 -31.19
N GLY A 81 -1.00 -2.09 -30.21
CA GLY A 81 -1.35 -1.72 -28.85
C GLY A 81 -0.18 -1.13 -28.07
N HIS A 82 -0.47 -0.73 -26.83
CA HIS A 82 0.52 -0.15 -25.91
C HIS A 82 0.40 -0.74 -24.51
N ASN A 83 1.48 -0.63 -23.73
CA ASN A 83 1.46 -0.91 -22.30
C ASN A 83 0.81 0.27 -21.56
N PRO A 84 -0.30 0.06 -20.83
CA PRO A 84 -0.99 1.14 -20.14
C PRO A 84 -0.22 1.75 -18.95
N ALA A 85 0.94 1.20 -18.57
CA ALA A 85 1.84 1.74 -17.54
C ALA A 85 3.15 2.33 -18.10
N GLU A 86 3.29 2.50 -19.41
CA GLU A 86 4.53 2.96 -20.07
C GLU A 86 5.08 4.30 -19.53
N ASN A 87 4.20 5.19 -19.05
CA ASN A 87 4.56 6.53 -18.55
C ASN A 87 4.71 6.60 -17.01
N LEU A 88 4.66 5.47 -16.30
CA LEU A 88 4.60 5.46 -14.83
C LEU A 88 5.82 6.14 -14.16
N LEU A 89 7.01 6.01 -14.74
CA LEU A 89 8.21 6.68 -14.23
C LEU A 89 8.10 8.22 -14.31
N ASP A 90 7.58 8.72 -15.42
CA ASP A 90 7.42 10.16 -15.67
C ASP A 90 6.33 10.76 -14.76
N GLU A 91 5.22 10.03 -14.57
CA GLU A 91 4.16 10.40 -13.63
C GLU A 91 4.69 10.49 -12.19
N LEU A 92 5.48 9.50 -11.75
CA LEU A 92 6.10 9.51 -10.42
C LEU A 92 7.08 10.68 -10.26
N ALA A 93 7.91 10.95 -11.26
CA ALA A 93 8.80 12.11 -11.26
C ALA A 93 8.00 13.42 -11.19
N GLY A 94 6.87 13.50 -11.89
CA GLY A 94 5.91 14.61 -11.79
C GLY A 94 5.37 14.80 -10.38
N ALA A 95 4.94 13.72 -9.72
CA ALA A 95 4.46 13.75 -8.34
C ALA A 95 5.55 14.23 -7.37
N TRP A 96 6.79 13.76 -7.52
CA TRP A 96 7.92 14.21 -6.70
C TRP A 96 8.23 15.70 -6.87
N LYS A 97 8.26 16.20 -8.12
CA LYS A 97 8.50 17.62 -8.43
C LYS A 97 7.49 18.56 -7.74
N HIS A 98 6.24 18.14 -7.65
CA HIS A 98 5.17 18.92 -7.01
C HIS A 98 4.96 18.58 -5.53
N SER A 99 5.74 17.64 -5.01
CA SER A 99 5.74 17.31 -3.59
C SER A 99 6.45 18.41 -2.77
N ARG A 100 6.38 18.28 -1.45
CA ARG A 100 7.19 19.09 -0.52
C ARG A 100 8.35 18.30 0.09
N ALA A 101 8.85 17.29 -0.63
CA ALA A 101 10.04 16.55 -0.22
C ALA A 101 11.23 17.51 -0.03
N ARG A 102 12.13 17.18 0.88
CA ARG A 102 13.36 17.95 1.09
C ARG A 102 14.39 17.58 0.02
N PRO A 103 15.41 18.41 -0.25
CA PRO A 103 16.33 18.21 -1.38
C PRO A 103 17.03 16.84 -1.42
N PHE A 104 17.24 16.23 -0.26
CA PHE A 104 17.82 14.91 -0.13
C PHE A 104 16.82 13.95 0.51
N VAL A 105 16.58 12.81 -0.14
CA VAL A 105 15.62 11.80 0.31
C VAL A 105 16.35 10.50 0.62
N HIS A 106 16.28 10.05 1.87
CA HIS A 106 16.68 8.69 2.23
C HIS A 106 15.60 7.71 1.80
N ILE A 107 15.97 6.69 1.06
CA ILE A 107 15.08 5.61 0.62
C ILE A 107 15.30 4.45 1.57
N MET A 108 14.33 4.17 2.44
CA MET A 108 14.41 3.09 3.40
C MET A 108 13.75 1.84 2.85
N GLN A 109 14.52 0.75 2.74
CA GLN A 109 14.01 -0.56 2.36
C GLN A 109 14.37 -1.64 3.37
N ASP A 110 13.69 -2.78 3.33
CA ASP A 110 14.11 -3.97 4.06
C ASP A 110 15.27 -4.68 3.33
N LYS A 111 15.83 -5.70 3.97
CA LYS A 111 16.86 -6.60 3.41
C LYS A 111 16.23 -7.71 2.56
N ASP A 112 15.29 -7.33 1.70
CA ASP A 112 14.66 -8.21 0.71
C ASP A 112 15.17 -7.85 -0.70
N LEU A 113 15.63 -8.86 -1.45
CA LEU A 113 16.12 -8.67 -2.82
C LEU A 113 15.02 -8.14 -3.75
N GLU A 114 13.75 -8.49 -3.49
CA GLU A 114 12.63 -8.00 -4.28
C GLU A 114 12.38 -6.49 -4.07
N GLU A 115 12.74 -5.96 -2.90
CA GLU A 115 12.59 -4.53 -2.64
C GLU A 115 13.70 -3.70 -3.31
N ASN A 116 14.84 -4.30 -3.66
CA ASN A 116 15.97 -3.60 -4.27
C ASN A 116 15.57 -2.90 -5.58
N TYR A 117 14.93 -3.62 -6.50
CA TYR A 117 14.56 -3.04 -7.79
C TYR A 117 13.42 -2.02 -7.65
N HIS A 118 12.54 -2.21 -6.67
CA HIS A 118 11.46 -1.27 -6.38
C HIS A 118 12.02 0.05 -5.83
N ALA A 119 12.92 -0.02 -4.84
CA ALA A 119 13.62 1.13 -4.29
C ALA A 119 14.44 1.87 -5.35
N GLN A 120 15.15 1.15 -6.21
CA GLN A 120 15.89 1.74 -7.34
C GLN A 120 14.98 2.40 -8.37
N PHE A 121 13.81 1.83 -8.65
CA PHE A 121 12.84 2.43 -9.57
C PHE A 121 12.32 3.77 -9.02
N ILE A 122 12.01 3.82 -7.72
CA ILE A 122 11.63 5.08 -7.07
C ILE A 122 12.81 6.06 -7.02
N GLN A 123 14.04 5.59 -6.78
CA GLN A 123 15.24 6.40 -6.84
C GLN A 123 15.41 7.07 -8.22
N ARG A 124 15.15 6.35 -9.31
CA ARG A 124 15.15 6.92 -10.66
C ARG A 124 14.12 8.04 -10.81
N SER A 125 12.89 7.85 -10.31
CA SER A 125 11.86 8.90 -10.36
C SER A 125 12.24 10.15 -9.55
N LEU A 126 12.86 9.98 -8.38
CA LEU A 126 13.39 11.07 -7.56
C LEU A 126 14.52 11.82 -8.27
N THR A 127 15.42 11.08 -8.91
CA THR A 127 16.56 11.65 -9.66
C THR A 127 16.08 12.46 -10.85
N GLN A 128 15.10 11.94 -11.60
CA GLN A 128 14.44 12.66 -12.70
C GLN A 128 13.64 13.89 -12.23
N ALA A 129 13.18 13.87 -10.98
CA ALA A 129 12.56 15.01 -10.32
C ALA A 129 13.56 16.03 -9.75
N GLY A 130 14.87 15.75 -9.79
CA GLY A 130 15.94 16.64 -9.34
C GLY A 130 16.32 16.50 -7.86
N PHE A 131 15.91 15.42 -7.19
CA PHE A 131 16.28 15.13 -5.81
C PHE A 131 17.56 14.30 -5.74
N GLU A 132 18.40 14.61 -4.75
CA GLU A 132 19.45 13.70 -4.31
C GLU A 132 18.83 12.60 -3.43
N SER A 133 19.42 11.41 -3.42
CA SER A 133 18.92 10.31 -2.58
C SER A 133 19.98 9.28 -2.24
N LYS A 134 19.77 8.57 -1.13
CA LYS A 134 20.56 7.41 -0.72
C LYS A 134 19.64 6.29 -0.27
N ILE A 135 19.86 5.09 -0.79
CA ILE A 135 19.16 3.88 -0.35
C ILE A 135 19.82 3.38 0.94
N LEU A 136 19.00 3.07 1.93
CA LEU A 136 19.37 2.45 3.19
C LEU A 136 18.81 1.03 3.23
N PHE A 137 19.67 0.05 3.43
CA PHE A 137 19.32 -1.37 3.48
C PHE A 137 19.14 -1.84 4.93
N GLY A 138 17.88 -2.01 5.35
CA GLY A 138 17.56 -2.22 6.76
C GLY A 138 17.84 -0.96 7.59
N LEU A 139 18.22 -1.14 8.86
CA LEU A 139 18.36 -0.05 9.83
C LEU A 139 19.80 0.12 10.36
N ASP A 140 20.72 -0.80 10.05
CA ASP A 140 22.05 -0.87 10.66
C ASP A 140 22.93 0.36 10.35
N GLU A 141 22.67 1.06 9.25
CA GLU A 141 23.38 2.29 8.87
C GLU A 141 22.95 3.51 9.68
N LEU A 142 21.82 3.42 10.40
CA LEU A 142 21.25 4.53 11.16
C LEU A 142 21.80 4.54 12.58
N ARG A 143 22.08 5.74 13.08
CA ARG A 143 22.52 5.96 14.45
C ARG A 143 22.10 7.34 14.94
N TRP A 144 22.33 7.60 16.22
CA TRP A 144 22.19 8.94 16.78
C TRP A 144 23.56 9.61 16.93
N ASP A 145 23.60 10.92 16.71
CA ASP A 145 24.74 11.73 17.15
C ASP A 145 24.70 11.98 18.67
N ALA A 146 25.69 12.71 19.19
CA ALA A 146 25.76 13.02 20.62
C ALA A 146 24.56 13.83 21.16
N ALA A 147 23.81 14.51 20.30
CA ALA A 147 22.62 15.29 20.64
C ALA A 147 21.30 14.52 20.43
N GLY A 148 21.35 13.27 19.97
CA GLY A 148 20.17 12.47 19.66
C GLY A 148 19.55 12.77 18.29
N GLN A 149 20.29 13.41 17.38
CA GLN A 149 19.86 13.60 16.00
C GLN A 149 20.07 12.32 15.20
N LEU A 150 19.08 11.97 14.38
CA LEU A 150 19.15 10.78 13.53
C LEU A 150 20.04 11.06 12.31
N ILE A 151 21.09 10.27 12.15
CA ILE A 151 22.07 10.35 11.07
C ILE A 151 22.27 8.99 10.39
N ASP A 152 22.70 9.02 9.13
CA ASP A 152 23.10 7.82 8.39
C ASP A 152 24.59 7.47 8.59
N ALA A 153 25.06 6.46 7.85
CA ALA A 153 26.42 5.97 7.92
C ALA A 153 27.49 7.05 7.68
N ASP A 154 27.18 8.05 6.82
CA ASP A 154 28.09 9.13 6.43
C ASP A 154 27.97 10.36 7.36
N GLY A 155 27.15 10.27 8.40
CA GLY A 155 26.88 11.37 9.32
C GLY A 155 25.90 12.42 8.76
N ARG A 156 25.19 12.11 7.67
CA ARG A 156 24.18 13.00 7.11
C ARG A 156 22.88 12.89 7.91
N LEU A 157 22.27 14.03 8.21
CA LEU A 157 20.98 14.07 8.90
C LEU A 157 19.88 13.41 8.07
N VAL A 158 19.17 12.45 8.69
CA VAL A 158 18.00 11.80 8.10
C VAL A 158 16.77 12.62 8.45
N ASN A 159 16.20 13.26 7.44
CA ASN A 159 15.17 14.27 7.67
C ASN A 159 14.05 14.25 6.62
N CYS A 160 14.20 13.49 5.53
CA CYS A 160 13.17 13.21 4.55
C CYS A 160 13.34 11.77 4.07
N VAL A 161 12.27 10.99 4.14
CA VAL A 161 12.30 9.56 3.90
C VAL A 161 11.21 9.16 2.93
N TRP A 162 11.55 8.34 1.95
CA TRP A 162 10.58 7.46 1.28
C TRP A 162 10.81 6.03 1.77
N LYS A 163 9.76 5.27 2.04
CA LYS A 163 9.85 3.92 2.63
C LYS A 163 9.16 2.86 1.77
N THR A 164 9.74 1.66 1.70
CA THR A 164 9.04 0.44 1.25
C THR A 164 8.26 -0.22 2.40
N TRP A 165 8.75 -0.05 3.63
CA TRP A 165 8.12 -0.55 4.85
C TRP A 165 6.66 -0.09 4.97
N ALA A 166 5.76 -0.99 5.36
CA ALA A 166 4.41 -0.60 5.75
C ALA A 166 4.44 0.18 7.06
N TRP A 167 3.56 1.17 7.21
CA TRP A 167 3.35 1.84 8.50
C TRP A 167 2.91 0.86 9.58
N GLU A 168 2.16 -0.21 9.23
CA GLU A 168 1.71 -1.20 10.23
C GLU A 168 2.90 -1.86 10.95
N THR A 169 4.04 -2.07 10.28
CA THR A 169 5.26 -2.59 10.93
C THR A 169 5.76 -1.66 12.04
N ALA A 170 5.71 -0.34 11.79
CA ALA A 170 6.05 0.65 12.82
C ALA A 170 4.95 0.74 13.90
N ILE A 171 3.68 0.63 13.51
CA ILE A 171 2.56 0.64 14.46
C ILE A 171 2.64 -0.57 15.41
N GLU A 172 3.10 -1.72 14.94
CA GLU A 172 3.28 -2.91 15.77
C GLU A 172 4.33 -2.69 16.86
N GLN A 173 5.47 -2.06 16.53
CA GLN A 173 6.46 -1.65 17.54
C GLN A 173 5.89 -0.67 18.57
N VAL A 174 4.87 0.13 18.22
CA VAL A 174 4.15 0.94 19.20
C VAL A 174 3.26 0.06 20.08
N ARG A 175 2.62 -0.98 19.54
CA ARG A 175 1.78 -1.90 20.32
C ARG A 175 2.58 -2.71 21.32
N GLU A 176 3.72 -3.27 20.90
CA GLU A 176 4.64 -4.03 21.73
C GLU A 176 5.09 -3.24 22.96
N VAL A 177 5.28 -1.94 22.79
CA VAL A 177 5.70 -1.04 23.87
C VAL A 177 4.49 -0.53 24.68
N SER A 178 3.31 -0.37 24.09
CA SER A 178 2.12 0.22 24.73
C SER A 178 1.47 -0.57 25.86
N ALA A 179 2.03 -1.71 26.27
CA ALA A 179 1.64 -2.36 27.53
C ALA A 179 1.88 -1.44 28.74
N ASP A 180 2.80 -0.48 28.63
CA ASP A 180 3.06 0.56 29.63
C ASP A 180 2.40 1.92 29.24
N GLU A 181 1.88 2.66 30.22
CA GLU A 181 1.26 3.98 29.98
C GLU A 181 2.31 5.05 29.60
N TYR A 182 2.41 5.40 28.32
CA TYR A 182 3.28 6.49 27.85
C TYR A 182 2.52 7.78 27.54
N ALA A 183 3.13 8.92 27.90
CA ALA A 183 2.62 10.26 27.56
C ALA A 183 2.86 10.65 26.08
N ALA A 184 3.73 9.93 25.36
CA ALA A 184 4.09 10.19 23.97
C ALA A 184 4.43 8.89 23.24
N VAL A 185 4.55 8.94 21.91
CA VAL A 185 5.02 7.79 21.12
C VAL A 185 6.42 7.38 21.61
N PRO A 186 6.66 6.09 21.92
CA PRO A 186 7.87 5.63 22.60
C PRO A 186 9.06 5.47 21.64
N ILE A 187 9.45 6.57 20.99
CA ILE A 187 10.65 6.64 20.14
C ILE A 187 11.90 6.84 21.00
N ARG A 188 13.01 6.23 20.58
CA ARG A 188 14.35 6.45 21.15
C ARG A 188 15.01 7.66 20.48
N THR A 189 15.74 8.44 21.27
CA THR A 189 16.62 9.52 20.78
C THR A 189 18.09 9.24 21.13
N GLY A 190 18.41 7.96 21.35
CA GLY A 190 19.70 7.45 21.78
C GLY A 190 19.51 6.03 22.35
N HIS A 191 20.51 5.17 22.15
CA HIS A 191 20.56 3.82 22.70
C HIS A 191 22.04 3.42 22.93
N PRO A 192 22.38 2.67 23.99
CA PRO A 192 23.78 2.28 24.27
C PRO A 192 24.48 1.62 23.08
N ASP A 193 23.77 0.76 22.35
CA ASP A 193 24.30 0.05 21.18
C ASP A 193 24.04 0.78 19.85
N ASN A 194 23.50 2.01 19.88
CA ASN A 194 23.03 2.74 18.71
C ASN A 194 22.02 1.98 17.82
N GLU A 195 21.29 1.03 18.41
CA GLU A 195 20.25 0.27 17.70
C GLU A 195 19.00 1.13 17.43
N VAL A 196 18.86 1.58 16.19
CA VAL A 196 17.70 2.34 15.69
C VAL A 196 16.60 1.40 15.22
N ARG A 197 15.37 1.60 15.72
CA ARG A 197 14.18 0.87 15.25
C ARG A 197 13.43 1.69 14.20
N LEU A 198 12.54 1.04 13.45
CA LEU A 198 11.73 1.69 12.42
C LEU A 198 10.89 2.86 12.97
N ILE A 199 10.25 2.69 14.15
CA ILE A 199 9.51 3.79 14.80
C ILE A 199 10.38 4.99 15.16
N ASP A 200 11.65 4.76 15.51
CA ASP A 200 12.58 5.80 15.91
C ASP A 200 12.94 6.73 14.73
N VAL A 201 12.67 6.28 13.50
CA VAL A 201 12.78 7.06 12.26
C VAL A 201 11.44 7.62 11.84
N LEU A 202 10.46 6.75 11.59
CA LEU A 202 9.22 7.13 10.90
C LEU A 202 8.32 8.02 11.76
N LEU A 203 8.40 7.86 13.08
CA LEU A 203 7.64 8.67 14.04
C LEU A 203 8.50 9.77 14.68
N ARG A 204 9.68 10.08 14.13
CA ARG A 204 10.48 11.22 14.55
C ARG A 204 9.87 12.52 13.99
N PRO A 205 9.46 13.50 14.82
CA PRO A 205 8.63 14.64 14.38
C PRO A 205 9.20 15.47 13.23
N GLU A 206 10.52 15.61 13.16
CA GLU A 206 11.24 16.38 12.15
C GLU A 206 11.49 15.62 10.84
N VAL A 207 11.24 14.31 10.79
CA VAL A 207 11.42 13.47 9.60
C VAL A 207 10.17 13.55 8.73
N LEU A 208 10.35 14.01 7.49
CA LEU A 208 9.28 14.09 6.50
C LEU A 208 9.16 12.75 5.76
N VAL A 209 8.22 11.90 6.18
CA VAL A 209 8.03 10.56 5.61
C VAL A 209 7.05 10.57 4.41
N PHE A 210 7.32 9.73 3.42
CA PHE A 210 6.46 9.35 2.29
C PHE A 210 6.36 7.82 2.22
N GLU A 211 5.18 7.22 2.13
CA GLU A 211 3.86 7.86 2.14
C GLU A 211 3.49 8.51 3.50
N PRO A 212 2.69 9.60 3.54
CA PRO A 212 2.32 10.26 4.78
C PRO A 212 1.54 9.35 5.73
N LEU A 213 1.71 9.49 7.05
CA LEU A 213 1.03 8.65 8.06
C LEU A 213 -0.50 8.52 7.89
N TRP A 214 -1.19 9.49 7.28
CA TRP A 214 -2.64 9.36 7.07
C TRP A 214 -3.04 8.27 6.07
N THR A 215 -2.12 7.80 5.21
CA THR A 215 -2.39 6.76 4.20
C THR A 215 -2.69 5.40 4.79
N VAL A 216 -2.38 5.16 6.07
CA VAL A 216 -2.80 3.96 6.80
C VAL A 216 -4.32 3.82 6.87
N ILE A 217 -5.06 4.92 6.81
CA ILE A 217 -6.53 4.90 6.87
C ILE A 217 -7.13 4.35 5.57
N PRO A 218 -6.86 4.89 4.37
CA PRO A 218 -7.32 4.27 3.14
C PRO A 218 -6.65 2.93 2.82
N GLY A 219 -5.46 2.66 3.36
CA GLY A 219 -4.76 1.38 3.22
C GLY A 219 -5.28 0.24 4.11
N ASN A 220 -6.01 0.56 5.17
CA ASN A 220 -6.56 -0.42 6.10
C ASN A 220 -8.00 -0.77 5.69
N LYS A 221 -8.29 -2.07 5.55
CA LYS A 221 -9.56 -2.58 5.02
C LYS A 221 -10.77 -2.28 5.92
N ALA A 222 -10.58 -1.83 7.16
CA ALA A 222 -11.65 -1.27 7.99
C ALA A 222 -12.32 -0.03 7.36
N ILE A 223 -11.71 0.59 6.34
CA ILE A 223 -12.34 1.65 5.54
C ILE A 223 -13.46 1.13 4.63
N LEU A 224 -13.48 -0.15 4.26
CA LEU A 224 -14.42 -0.70 3.27
C LEU A 224 -15.87 -0.66 3.77
N PRO A 225 -16.21 -1.09 5.01
CA PRO A 225 -17.56 -0.88 5.55
C PRO A 225 -17.97 0.59 5.62
N VAL A 226 -17.01 1.48 5.90
CA VAL A 226 -17.28 2.92 5.94
C VAL A 226 -17.58 3.46 4.53
N LEU A 227 -16.84 3.02 3.51
CA LEU A 227 -17.09 3.39 2.11
C LEU A 227 -18.46 2.89 1.66
N TRP A 228 -18.82 1.66 2.00
CA TRP A 228 -20.14 1.11 1.69
C TRP A 228 -21.26 1.90 2.38
N SER A 229 -21.09 2.26 3.65
CA SER A 229 -22.04 3.11 4.39
C SER A 229 -22.18 4.51 3.79
N LEU A 230 -21.09 5.11 3.31
CA LEU A 230 -21.11 6.44 2.70
C LEU A 230 -21.66 6.43 1.26
N PHE A 231 -21.46 5.33 0.53
CA PHE A 231 -21.82 5.18 -0.88
C PHE A 231 -22.54 3.84 -1.12
N PRO A 232 -23.73 3.64 -0.52
CA PRO A 232 -24.44 2.38 -0.61
C PRO A 232 -24.77 2.04 -2.06
N ASN A 233 -24.58 0.78 -2.45
CA ASN A 233 -24.83 0.28 -3.81
C ASN A 233 -24.01 0.97 -4.91
N HIS A 234 -22.90 1.63 -4.55
CA HIS A 234 -22.05 2.24 -5.56
C HIS A 234 -21.51 1.18 -6.52
N ARG A 235 -21.55 1.49 -7.84
CA ARG A 235 -21.25 0.53 -8.91
C ARG A 235 -19.92 -0.22 -8.76
N TYR A 236 -18.89 0.43 -8.20
CA TYR A 236 -17.56 -0.17 -8.01
C TYR A 236 -17.35 -0.83 -6.65
N LEU A 237 -18.23 -0.59 -5.67
CA LEU A 237 -18.07 -1.14 -4.33
C LEU A 237 -18.74 -2.50 -4.21
N LEU A 238 -18.23 -3.29 -3.27
CA LEU A 238 -18.80 -4.54 -2.79
C LEU A 238 -19.34 -4.29 -1.37
N ASP A 239 -20.47 -4.91 -1.05
CA ASP A 239 -20.98 -4.88 0.33
C ASP A 239 -19.87 -5.37 1.27
N THR A 240 -19.58 -4.61 2.31
CA THR A 240 -18.53 -4.95 3.26
C THR A 240 -18.95 -4.55 4.66
N ASP A 241 -18.74 -5.45 5.62
CA ASP A 241 -19.15 -5.25 7.01
C ASP A 241 -18.12 -5.86 7.97
N PHE A 242 -18.22 -5.54 9.26
CA PHE A 242 -17.40 -6.14 10.33
C PHE A 242 -17.99 -7.45 10.87
N VAL A 243 -19.19 -7.82 10.41
CA VAL A 243 -19.88 -9.08 10.73
C VAL A 243 -20.48 -9.67 9.45
N VAL A 244 -20.76 -10.98 9.44
CA VAL A 244 -21.51 -11.59 8.33
C VAL A 244 -22.98 -11.20 8.47
N ASN A 245 -23.43 -10.25 7.64
CA ASN A 245 -24.83 -9.85 7.56
C ASN A 245 -25.63 -10.80 6.63
N GLU A 246 -26.96 -10.63 6.56
CA GLU A 246 -27.85 -11.49 5.76
C GLU A 246 -27.43 -11.52 4.27
N GLN A 247 -27.12 -10.36 3.69
CA GLN A 247 -26.74 -10.27 2.28
C GLN A 247 -25.41 -10.97 1.98
N LEU A 248 -24.45 -10.89 2.89
CA LEU A 248 -23.17 -11.59 2.80
C LEU A 248 -23.35 -13.11 2.95
N ALA A 249 -24.20 -13.55 3.88
CA ALA A 249 -24.52 -14.97 4.04
C ALA A 249 -25.17 -15.56 2.77
N GLU A 250 -26.03 -14.81 2.09
CA GLU A 250 -26.68 -15.24 0.85
C GLU A 250 -25.76 -15.22 -0.37
N SER A 251 -24.81 -14.28 -0.44
CA SER A 251 -23.96 -14.09 -1.62
C SER A 251 -22.59 -14.77 -1.52
N GLY A 252 -22.23 -15.28 -0.34
CA GLY A 252 -20.86 -15.63 -0.01
C GLY A 252 -20.00 -14.40 0.28
N TYR A 253 -18.84 -14.60 0.90
CA TYR A 253 -17.96 -13.51 1.30
C TYR A 253 -16.48 -13.90 1.36
N ALA A 254 -15.62 -12.91 1.25
CA ALA A 254 -14.21 -12.98 1.58
C ALA A 254 -13.99 -12.47 3.01
N VAL A 255 -13.35 -13.28 3.86
CA VAL A 255 -12.83 -12.87 5.18
C VAL A 255 -11.44 -12.30 4.99
N LYS A 256 -11.23 -11.06 5.41
CA LYS A 256 -9.93 -10.38 5.20
C LYS A 256 -9.49 -9.63 6.48
N PRO A 257 -8.25 -9.82 6.95
CA PRO A 257 -7.71 -9.05 8.08
C PRO A 257 -7.57 -7.56 7.72
N ILE A 258 -7.94 -6.68 8.64
CA ILE A 258 -8.01 -5.23 8.37
C ILE A 258 -6.67 -4.59 7.97
N SER A 259 -5.57 -5.11 8.50
CA SER A 259 -4.20 -4.64 8.23
C SER A 259 -3.35 -5.66 7.46
N GLY A 260 -3.97 -6.71 6.91
CA GLY A 260 -3.25 -7.71 6.12
C GLY A 260 -2.96 -7.27 4.70
N ARG A 261 -2.00 -7.94 4.06
CA ARG A 261 -1.45 -7.67 2.73
C ARG A 261 -1.04 -8.97 2.03
N CYS A 262 -0.75 -8.88 0.73
CA CYS A 262 -0.16 -9.98 -0.05
C CYS A 262 -0.99 -11.28 -0.08
N GLY A 263 -2.31 -11.17 0.05
CA GLY A 263 -3.19 -12.35 0.03
C GLY A 263 -3.08 -13.23 1.28
N ASN A 264 -2.46 -12.76 2.37
CA ASN A 264 -2.33 -13.52 3.61
C ASN A 264 -3.65 -13.57 4.41
N ASN A 265 -3.94 -14.74 4.98
CA ASN A 265 -5.11 -14.99 5.86
C ASN A 265 -6.45 -14.62 5.20
N ILE A 266 -6.62 -14.96 3.93
CA ILE A 266 -7.86 -14.77 3.18
C ILE A 266 -8.63 -16.07 3.17
N ASP A 267 -9.88 -16.04 3.60
CA ASP A 267 -10.82 -17.15 3.45
C ASP A 267 -11.92 -16.72 2.46
N LEU A 268 -12.15 -17.51 1.42
CA LEU A 268 -13.24 -17.30 0.46
C LEU A 268 -14.35 -18.31 0.76
N ILE A 269 -15.52 -17.81 1.15
CA ILE A 269 -16.68 -18.62 1.55
C ILE A 269 -17.79 -18.41 0.51
N GLY A 270 -18.29 -19.51 -0.05
CA GLY A 270 -19.38 -19.49 -1.01
C GLY A 270 -20.77 -19.36 -0.38
N PRO A 271 -21.83 -19.19 -1.20
CA PRO A 271 -23.21 -19.03 -0.72
C PRO A 271 -23.77 -20.21 0.08
N GLN A 272 -23.17 -21.40 0.00
CA GLN A 272 -23.60 -22.61 0.70
C GLN A 272 -22.67 -22.94 1.89
N ASP A 273 -21.94 -21.94 2.39
CA ASP A 273 -20.95 -22.04 3.47
C ASP A 273 -19.77 -22.97 3.12
N GLU A 274 -19.51 -23.18 1.83
CA GLU A 274 -18.38 -23.93 1.33
C GLU A 274 -17.11 -23.06 1.28
N VAL A 275 -15.98 -23.59 1.75
CA VAL A 275 -14.69 -22.92 1.63
C VAL A 275 -14.17 -23.12 0.19
N LEU A 276 -14.14 -22.03 -0.58
CA LEU A 276 -13.66 -22.00 -1.96
C LEU A 276 -12.14 -21.92 -2.04
N ASP A 277 -11.52 -21.15 -1.15
CA ASP A 277 -10.08 -20.99 -1.04
C ASP A 277 -9.70 -20.49 0.36
N LYS A 278 -8.47 -20.77 0.77
CA LYS A 278 -7.92 -20.36 2.06
C LYS A 278 -6.41 -20.20 2.00
N THR A 279 -5.91 -19.05 2.45
CA THR A 279 -4.48 -18.78 2.54
C THR A 279 -4.00 -18.69 3.99
N SER A 280 -2.76 -19.13 4.22
CA SER A 280 -2.06 -18.92 5.50
C SER A 280 -1.45 -17.52 5.59
N GLY A 281 -0.97 -17.13 6.77
CA GLY A 281 -0.27 -15.86 6.97
C GLY A 281 -0.13 -15.45 8.42
N GLN A 282 0.45 -14.28 8.65
CA GLN A 282 0.84 -13.77 9.97
C GLN A 282 -0.20 -12.87 10.65
N PHE A 283 -1.36 -12.62 10.03
CA PHE A 283 -2.36 -11.64 10.50
C PHE A 283 -3.57 -12.28 11.20
N PHE A 284 -3.40 -13.46 11.81
CA PHE A 284 -4.49 -14.24 12.41
C PHE A 284 -5.10 -13.59 13.67
N ASP A 285 -4.38 -12.67 14.30
CA ASP A 285 -4.76 -11.96 15.53
C ASP A 285 -5.50 -10.64 15.26
N ARG A 286 -5.67 -10.26 13.98
CA ARG A 286 -6.29 -9.00 13.60
C ARG A 286 -7.80 -9.14 13.43
N LYS A 287 -8.51 -8.03 13.62
CA LYS A 287 -9.92 -7.93 13.25
C LYS A 287 -10.07 -8.20 11.76
N ASN A 288 -11.18 -8.81 11.40
CA ASN A 288 -11.54 -9.05 10.01
C ASN A 288 -12.63 -8.09 9.54
N ILE A 289 -12.70 -7.92 8.22
CA ILE A 289 -13.91 -7.51 7.53
C ILE A 289 -14.41 -8.66 6.67
N TYR A 290 -15.69 -8.60 6.32
CA TYR A 290 -16.37 -9.56 5.48
C TYR A 290 -16.86 -8.79 4.27
N GLN A 291 -16.30 -9.08 3.10
CA GLN A 291 -16.65 -8.42 1.85
C GLN A 291 -17.39 -9.40 0.95
N GLN A 292 -18.46 -8.94 0.30
CA GLN A 292 -19.25 -9.72 -0.66
C GLN A 292 -18.34 -10.44 -1.65
N LEU A 293 -18.59 -11.74 -1.83
CA LEU A 293 -17.78 -12.56 -2.72
C LEU A 293 -17.96 -12.09 -4.15
N TRP A 294 -16.82 -11.88 -4.82
CA TRP A 294 -16.77 -11.56 -6.22
C TRP A 294 -15.49 -12.16 -6.78
N CYS A 295 -15.54 -13.41 -7.23
CA CYS A 295 -14.35 -14.13 -7.68
C CYS A 295 -13.73 -13.51 -8.94
N LEU A 296 -12.40 -13.55 -9.05
CA LEU A 296 -11.68 -13.13 -10.25
C LEU A 296 -12.10 -13.96 -11.48
N PRO A 297 -12.10 -13.37 -12.70
CA PRO A 297 -12.30 -14.12 -13.93
C PRO A 297 -11.10 -15.02 -14.21
N LYS A 298 -11.36 -16.18 -14.82
CA LYS A 298 -10.31 -17.09 -15.29
C LYS A 298 -10.12 -16.94 -16.79
N VAL A 299 -8.94 -16.51 -17.21
CA VAL A 299 -8.56 -16.29 -18.61
C VAL A 299 -7.29 -17.10 -18.89
N ASP A 300 -7.30 -17.90 -19.95
CA ASP A 300 -6.16 -18.73 -20.37
C ASP A 300 -5.52 -19.56 -19.23
N GLY A 301 -6.37 -20.08 -18.34
CA GLY A 301 -5.94 -20.97 -17.26
C GLY A 301 -5.57 -20.28 -15.95
N LYS A 302 -5.47 -18.95 -15.90
CA LYS A 302 -5.14 -18.18 -14.69
C LYS A 302 -6.27 -17.24 -14.27
N TYR A 303 -6.39 -16.97 -12.98
CA TYR A 303 -7.26 -15.92 -12.45
C TYR A 303 -6.59 -14.56 -12.58
N ILE A 304 -7.26 -13.61 -13.23
CA ILE A 304 -6.66 -12.34 -13.62
C ILE A 304 -7.26 -11.19 -12.80
N GLN A 305 -6.42 -10.57 -11.98
CA GLN A 305 -6.73 -9.33 -11.27
C GLN A 305 -6.19 -8.12 -12.03
N VAL A 306 -7.03 -7.09 -12.18
CA VAL A 306 -6.62 -5.80 -12.73
C VAL A 306 -6.14 -4.91 -11.59
N CYS A 307 -4.95 -4.33 -11.73
CA CYS A 307 -4.41 -3.38 -10.77
C CYS A 307 -4.21 -2.03 -11.46
N THR A 308 -4.61 -0.93 -10.82
CA THR A 308 -4.29 0.42 -11.32
C THR A 308 -3.43 1.18 -10.31
N PHE A 309 -2.47 1.94 -10.82
CA PHE A 309 -1.66 2.83 -10.02
C PHE A 309 -2.37 4.17 -9.86
N THR A 310 -2.34 4.70 -8.64
CA THR A 310 -2.61 6.11 -8.40
C THR A 310 -1.27 6.83 -8.27
N VAL A 311 -1.11 7.99 -8.91
CA VAL A 311 0.07 8.85 -8.80
C VAL A 311 -0.40 10.28 -8.57
N GLY A 312 0.02 10.90 -7.46
CA GLY A 312 -0.48 12.22 -7.04
C GLY A 312 -2.00 12.28 -6.82
N GLY A 313 -2.67 11.13 -6.68
CA GLY A 313 -4.13 11.04 -6.56
C GLY A 313 -4.91 10.84 -7.87
N ASN A 314 -4.23 10.74 -9.01
CA ASN A 314 -4.84 10.47 -10.32
C ASN A 314 -4.41 9.09 -10.85
N TYR A 315 -5.04 8.60 -11.93
CA TYR A 315 -4.61 7.39 -12.62
C TYR A 315 -3.18 7.54 -13.17
N GLY A 316 -2.32 6.54 -12.92
CA GLY A 316 -0.92 6.53 -13.37
C GLY A 316 -0.53 5.28 -14.17
N GLY A 317 -1.45 4.34 -14.39
CA GLY A 317 -1.20 3.15 -15.21
C GLY A 317 -1.97 1.92 -14.75
N THR A 318 -1.90 0.84 -15.53
CA THR A 318 -2.54 -0.45 -15.23
C THR A 318 -1.55 -1.60 -15.39
N CYS A 319 -1.66 -2.62 -14.56
CA CYS A 319 -1.01 -3.93 -14.77
C CYS A 319 -1.95 -5.07 -14.40
N LEU A 320 -1.62 -6.29 -14.81
CA LEU A 320 -2.35 -7.50 -14.46
C LEU A 320 -1.55 -8.36 -13.47
N ARG A 321 -2.25 -9.00 -12.55
CA ARG A 321 -1.71 -10.06 -11.69
C ARG A 321 -2.44 -11.37 -11.99
N GLY A 322 -1.68 -12.43 -12.25
CA GLY A 322 -2.19 -13.75 -12.59
C GLY A 322 -1.84 -14.78 -11.51
N ASP A 323 -2.80 -15.60 -11.11
CA ASP A 323 -2.59 -16.69 -10.14
C ASP A 323 -3.39 -17.95 -10.55
N ASP A 324 -2.92 -19.13 -10.16
CA ASP A 324 -3.65 -20.39 -10.41
C ASP A 324 -4.87 -20.56 -9.49
N SER A 325 -4.91 -19.81 -8.39
CA SER A 325 -5.97 -19.79 -7.38
C SER A 325 -6.77 -18.48 -7.39
N LEU A 326 -7.84 -18.42 -6.60
CA LEU A 326 -8.72 -17.26 -6.54
C LEU A 326 -8.11 -16.06 -5.81
N VAL A 327 -7.07 -16.30 -5.00
CA VAL A 327 -6.41 -15.29 -4.17
C VAL A 327 -5.05 -14.93 -4.76
N VAL A 328 -4.90 -13.68 -5.19
CA VAL A 328 -3.61 -13.10 -5.60
C VAL A 328 -2.73 -12.88 -4.38
N LYS A 329 -1.46 -13.30 -4.47
CA LYS A 329 -0.45 -13.34 -3.41
C LYS A 329 0.77 -12.47 -3.76
N LYS A 330 1.82 -12.51 -2.93
CA LYS A 330 3.09 -11.81 -3.22
C LYS A 330 3.75 -12.38 -4.47
N GLU A 331 3.76 -13.71 -4.57
CA GLU A 331 4.39 -14.52 -5.59
C GLU A 331 3.60 -14.65 -6.90
N SER A 332 2.35 -14.17 -6.96
CA SER A 332 1.57 -14.21 -8.20
C SER A 332 2.26 -13.40 -9.29
N ASP A 333 2.21 -13.90 -10.52
CA ASP A 333 2.94 -13.33 -11.64
C ASP A 333 2.39 -11.96 -12.04
N ILE A 334 3.24 -11.17 -12.70
CA ILE A 334 2.81 -10.01 -13.49
C ILE A 334 2.55 -10.51 -14.91
N GLU A 335 1.34 -10.33 -15.39
CA GLU A 335 0.96 -10.76 -16.74
C GLU A 335 1.12 -9.59 -17.72
N PRO A 336 1.77 -9.79 -18.89
CA PRO A 336 1.84 -8.77 -19.92
C PRO A 336 0.45 -8.30 -20.35
N LEU A 337 0.25 -6.98 -20.33
CA LEU A 337 -1.00 -6.33 -20.72
C LEU A 337 -0.75 -5.37 -21.87
N ILE A 338 -1.56 -5.51 -22.92
CA ILE A 338 -1.60 -4.59 -24.03
C ILE A 338 -3.01 -4.04 -24.19
N VAL A 339 -3.14 -2.72 -24.26
CA VAL A 339 -4.39 -2.05 -24.58
C VAL A 339 -4.47 -1.80 -26.08
N LEU A 340 -5.52 -2.33 -26.70
CA LEU A 340 -5.88 -2.13 -28.10
C LEU A 340 -7.01 -1.10 -28.21
N LYS A 341 -7.09 -0.40 -29.34
CA LYS A 341 -8.28 0.41 -29.66
C LYS A 341 -9.37 -0.49 -30.21
N ASP A 342 -10.64 -0.13 -29.99
CA ASP A 342 -11.80 -0.90 -30.51
C ASP A 342 -11.84 -1.03 -32.04
N THR A 343 -11.09 -0.19 -32.77
CA THR A 343 -10.93 -0.31 -34.22
C THR A 343 -10.00 -1.44 -34.64
N ASP A 344 -9.13 -1.89 -33.74
CA ASP A 344 -8.03 -2.82 -34.01
C ASP A 344 -8.37 -4.26 -33.58
N SER A 345 -9.56 -4.46 -32.99
CA SER A 345 -10.08 -5.75 -32.50
C SER A 345 -11.07 -6.44 -33.47
N ARG A 346 -11.05 -6.07 -34.76
CA ARG A 346 -11.86 -6.69 -35.82
C ARG A 346 -11.07 -7.62 -36.73
#